data_AF-A0A2N6BEF3-F1
#
_entry.id   AF-A0A2N6BEF3-F1
#
_cell.length_a   1.000
_cell.length_b   1.000
_cell.length_c   1.000
_cell.angle_alpha   90.00
_cell.angle_beta   90.00
_cell.angle_gamma   90.00
#
_symmetry.space_group_name_H-M   'P 1'
#
loop_
_entity.id
_entity.type
_entity.pdbx_description
1 polymer ?
#
loop_
_entity_poly.entity_id
_entity_poly.type
_entity_poly.pdbx_seq_one_letter_code
_entity_poly.pdbx_strand_id
1 'polypeptide(L)'
;MLLIVLVQLALFLVVSGFFAYESYREEQPRALKIGVALIFLEVILAAIVIFLPASRTPAVILLSSSFAMLALFSLPGKKNTRALKGAGGYVSDGHKRVDERDIIFARLRSLLPGTERYDNYYMASPEFKYADDRRRGMGGLIGSLGAIDGRYQPNTSMPLALGSIPQLLGPHASAAPIPGRERAELDPAKASK
;
A
#
# COMPACT_ATOMS: atom_id res chain seq x y z
N MET A 1 -7.94 -0.61 43.37
CA MET A 1 -7.62 0.48 42.42
C MET A 1 -6.14 0.51 42.05
N LEU A 2 -5.21 0.70 42.99
CA LEU A 2 -3.77 0.70 42.67
C LEU A 2 -3.31 -0.57 41.94
N LEU A 3 -3.66 -1.76 42.46
CA LEU A 3 -3.32 -3.03 41.82
C LEU A 3 -3.83 -3.13 40.36
N ILE A 4 -5.06 -2.66 40.11
CA ILE A 4 -5.68 -2.70 38.78
C ILE A 4 -4.89 -1.82 37.80
N VAL A 5 -4.55 -0.58 38.20
CA VAL A 5 -3.77 0.33 37.35
C VAL A 5 -2.38 -0.24 37.09
N LEU A 6 -1.72 -0.82 38.09
CA LEU A 6 -0.39 -1.41 37.92
C LEU A 6 -0.41 -2.59 36.95
N VAL A 7 -1.44 -3.45 37.00
CA VAL A 7 -1.62 -4.54 36.04
C VAL A 7 -1.84 -4.00 34.63
N GLN A 8 -2.67 -2.96 34.46
CA GLN A 8 -2.89 -2.32 33.16
C GLN A 8 -1.61 -1.71 32.58
N LEU A 9 -0.86 -0.97 33.40
CA LEU A 9 0.43 -0.39 33.02
C LEU A 9 1.45 -1.46 32.65
N ALA A 10 1.53 -2.55 33.42
CA ALA A 10 2.40 -3.67 33.10
C ALA A 10 2.07 -4.29 31.73
N LEU A 11 0.77 -4.42 31.42
CA LEU A 11 0.35 -4.98 30.13
C LEU A 11 0.67 -4.05 28.96
N PHE A 12 0.47 -2.73 29.12
CA PHE A 12 0.91 -1.74 28.14
C PHE A 12 2.43 -1.78 27.93
N LEU A 13 3.20 -1.90 29.00
CA LEU A 13 4.67 -1.98 28.95
C LEU A 13 5.16 -3.19 28.16
N VAL A 14 4.50 -4.35 28.32
CA VAL A 14 4.80 -5.54 27.53
C VAL A 14 4.52 -5.31 26.04
N VAL A 15 3.37 -4.71 25.71
CA VAL A 15 2.99 -4.43 24.31
C VAL A 15 3.93 -3.40 23.67
N SER A 16 4.21 -2.28 24.34
CA SER A 16 5.13 -1.24 23.88
C SER A 16 6.56 -1.75 23.77
N GLY A 17 7.00 -2.61 24.70
CA GLY A 17 8.30 -3.30 24.66
C GLY A 17 8.42 -4.24 23.47
N PHE A 18 7.40 -5.07 23.22
CA PHE A 18 7.35 -5.95 22.05
C PHE A 18 7.38 -5.15 20.74
N PHE A 19 6.61 -4.07 20.65
CA PHE A 19 6.61 -3.17 19.49
C PHE A 19 7.98 -2.53 19.22
N ALA A 20 8.65 -2.06 20.28
CA ALA A 20 10.00 -1.49 20.15
C ALA A 20 11.03 -2.55 19.72
N TYR A 21 10.93 -3.76 20.26
CA TYR A 21 11.80 -4.88 19.89
C TYR A 21 11.63 -5.27 18.41
N GLU A 22 10.39 -5.44 17.95
CA GLU A 22 10.11 -5.72 16.54
C GLU A 22 10.57 -4.58 15.62
N SER A 23 10.35 -3.33 16.03
CA SER A 23 10.84 -2.16 15.27
C SER A 23 12.37 -2.10 15.15
N TYR A 24 13.08 -2.57 16.18
CA TYR A 24 14.54 -2.70 16.14
C TYR A 24 14.95 -3.84 15.19
N ARG A 25 14.30 -5.01 15.29
CA ARG A 25 14.56 -6.17 14.44
C ARG A 25 14.33 -5.88 12.95
N GLU A 26 13.31 -5.09 12.63
CA GLU A 26 12.95 -4.70 11.26
C GLU A 26 13.76 -3.49 10.74
N GLU A 27 14.76 -3.00 11.49
CA GLU A 27 15.57 -1.83 11.13
C GLU A 27 14.74 -0.58 10.80
N GLN A 28 13.65 -0.35 11.56
CA GLN A 28 12.76 0.81 11.39
C GLN A 28 13.07 1.90 12.43
N PRO A 29 14.06 2.80 12.18
CA PRO A 29 14.56 3.74 13.19
C PRO A 29 13.49 4.74 13.65
N ARG A 30 12.48 5.02 12.82
CA ARG A 30 11.37 5.91 13.18
C ARG A 30 10.40 5.22 14.13
N ALA A 31 10.02 3.97 13.86
CA ALA A 31 9.11 3.20 14.70
C ALA A 31 9.75 2.88 16.06
N LEU A 32 11.05 2.56 16.08
CA LEU A 32 11.79 2.34 17.31
C LEU A 32 11.76 3.56 18.24
N LYS A 33 11.97 4.77 17.71
CA LYS A 33 11.90 6.02 18.49
C LYS A 33 10.53 6.21 19.14
N ILE A 34 9.46 5.88 18.41
CA ILE A 34 8.09 5.96 18.93
C ILE A 34 7.90 4.92 20.04
N GLY A 35 8.33 3.68 19.83
CA GLY A 35 8.22 2.61 20.83
C GLY A 35 8.95 2.94 22.14
N VAL A 36 10.18 3.44 22.05
CA VAL A 36 10.95 3.88 23.22
C VAL A 36 10.28 5.06 23.93
N ALA A 37 9.73 6.02 23.18
CA ALA A 37 9.01 7.15 23.76
C ALA A 37 7.74 6.70 24.51
N LEU A 38 7.01 5.71 24.00
CA LEU A 38 5.85 5.12 24.68
C LEU A 38 6.25 4.44 26.00
N ILE A 39 7.30 3.62 26.00
CA ILE A 39 7.84 3.00 27.21
C ILE A 39 8.19 4.06 28.26
N PHE A 40 8.86 5.14 27.84
CA PHE A 40 9.24 6.22 28.75
C PHE A 40 8.02 6.95 29.33
N LEU A 41 7.02 7.24 28.51
CA LEU A 41 5.75 7.84 28.93
C LEU A 41 5.02 6.95 29.96
N GLU A 42 5.00 5.64 29.75
CA GLU A 42 4.37 4.68 30.67
C GLU A 42 5.08 4.62 32.02
N VAL A 43 6.42 4.67 32.04
CA VAL A 43 7.20 4.73 33.29
C VAL A 43 6.87 6.01 34.08
N ILE A 44 6.77 7.15 33.41
CA ILE A 44 6.35 8.41 34.04
C ILE A 44 4.93 8.30 34.60
N LEU A 45 4.00 7.74 33.82
CA LEU A 45 2.62 7.56 34.25
C LEU A 45 2.53 6.61 35.46
N ALA A 46 3.32 5.54 35.48
CA ALA A 46 3.41 4.63 36.63
C ALA A 46 3.89 5.35 37.88
N ALA A 47 4.92 6.19 37.77
CA ALA A 47 5.40 7.01 38.89
C ALA A 47 4.29 7.94 39.41
N ILE A 48 3.58 8.64 38.52
CA ILE A 48 2.46 9.53 38.91
C ILE A 48 1.37 8.76 39.66
N VAL A 49 0.98 7.57 39.19
CA VAL A 49 -0.05 6.72 39.83
C VAL A 49 0.37 6.24 41.22
N ILE A 50 1.65 5.94 41.41
CA ILE A 50 2.21 5.49 42.69
C ILE A 50 2.23 6.64 43.69
N PHE A 51 2.80 7.78 43.31
CA PHE A 51 3.05 8.92 44.21
C PHE A 51 1.84 9.84 44.40
N LEU A 52 0.90 9.88 43.44
CA LEU A 52 -0.28 10.74 43.50
C LEU A 52 -1.57 9.90 43.47
N PRO A 53 -2.10 9.48 44.64
CA PRO A 53 -3.28 8.63 44.72
C PRO A 53 -4.52 9.17 44.01
N ALA A 54 -4.68 10.49 43.94
CA ALA A 54 -5.79 11.14 43.25
C ALA A 54 -5.81 10.84 41.73
N SER A 55 -4.66 10.53 41.13
CA SER A 55 -4.55 10.21 39.70
C SER A 55 -5.03 8.79 39.35
N ARG A 56 -5.24 7.92 40.34
CA ARG A 56 -5.56 6.49 40.12
C ARG A 56 -6.88 6.32 39.38
N THR A 57 -7.93 7.02 39.78
CA THR A 57 -9.26 6.92 39.15
C THR A 57 -9.25 7.35 37.68
N PRO A 58 -8.73 8.55 37.31
CA PRO A 58 -8.65 8.92 35.90
C PRO A 58 -7.72 8.00 35.10
N ALA A 59 -6.63 7.50 35.69
CA ALA A 59 -5.75 6.52 35.04
C ALA A 59 -6.47 5.20 34.74
N VAL A 60 -7.24 4.64 35.68
CA VAL A 60 -8.07 3.44 35.41
C VAL A 60 -9.01 3.71 34.24
N ILE A 61 -9.71 4.84 34.23
CA ILE A 61 -10.72 5.15 33.20
C ILE A 61 -10.04 5.24 31.83
N LEU A 62 -8.92 5.97 31.72
CA LEU A 62 -8.17 6.16 30.49
C LEU A 62 -7.59 4.84 29.94
N LEU A 63 -6.95 4.04 30.80
CA LEU A 63 -6.35 2.77 30.37
C LEU A 63 -7.43 1.75 30.01
N SER A 64 -8.52 1.70 30.77
CA SER A 64 -9.64 0.79 30.50
C SER A 64 -10.37 1.15 29.20
N SER A 65 -10.58 2.44 28.91
CA SER A 65 -11.19 2.87 27.65
C SER A 65 -10.30 2.55 26.45
N SER A 66 -8.98 2.69 26.60
CA SER A 66 -8.00 2.31 25.57
C SER A 66 -8.05 0.81 25.27
N PHE A 67 -8.11 -0.04 26.30
CA PHE A 67 -8.30 -1.49 26.12
C PHE A 67 -9.65 -1.85 25.51
N ALA A 68 -10.73 -1.18 25.93
CA ALA A 68 -12.05 -1.40 25.35
C ALA A 68 -12.07 -1.03 23.85
N MET A 69 -11.39 0.05 23.46
CA MET A 69 -11.26 0.48 22.07
C MET A 69 -10.41 -0.50 21.25
N LEU A 70 -9.29 -0.98 21.79
CA LEU A 70 -8.48 -2.03 21.18
C LEU A 70 -9.28 -3.32 20.98
N ALA A 71 -10.03 -3.75 22.01
CA ALA A 71 -10.88 -4.93 21.93
C ALA A 71 -11.97 -4.75 20.86
N LEU A 72 -12.63 -3.58 20.83
CA LEU A 72 -13.65 -3.26 19.83
C LEU A 72 -13.10 -3.32 18.40
N PHE A 73 -11.90 -2.78 18.15
CA PHE A 73 -11.26 -2.84 16.83
C PHE A 73 -10.68 -4.22 16.50
N SER A 74 -10.44 -5.06 17.50
CA SER A 74 -10.03 -6.45 17.30
C SER A 74 -11.20 -7.37 16.98
N LEU A 75 -12.45 -6.90 17.16
CA LEU A 75 -13.62 -7.66 16.73
C LEU A 75 -13.66 -7.69 15.19
N PRO A 76 -13.66 -8.89 14.58
CA PRO A 76 -13.70 -8.99 13.13
C PRO A 76 -15.01 -8.39 12.61
N GLY A 77 -14.89 -7.41 11.71
CA GLY A 77 -16.02 -6.83 11.02
C GLY A 77 -16.78 -7.87 10.18
N LYS A 78 -17.97 -7.49 9.69
CA LYS A 78 -18.73 -8.34 8.76
C LYS A 78 -17.85 -8.68 7.55
N LYS A 79 -17.69 -9.98 7.27
CA LYS A 79 -16.94 -10.46 6.09
C LYS A 79 -17.50 -9.81 4.84
N ASN A 80 -16.66 -9.10 4.09
CA ASN A 80 -17.07 -8.50 2.84
C ASN A 80 -17.17 -9.59 1.76
N THR A 81 -18.36 -10.19 1.62
CA THR A 81 -18.63 -11.24 0.64
C THR A 81 -18.45 -10.77 -0.81
N ARG A 82 -18.45 -9.45 -1.07
CA ARG A 82 -18.09 -8.90 -2.38
C ARG A 82 -16.59 -9.01 -2.64
N ALA A 83 -15.75 -8.74 -1.64
CA ALA A 83 -14.30 -8.90 -1.78
C ALA A 83 -13.90 -10.35 -2.08
N LEU A 84 -14.61 -11.33 -1.50
CA LEU A 84 -14.39 -12.76 -1.76
C LEU A 84 -14.73 -13.20 -3.19
N LYS A 85 -15.52 -12.41 -3.93
CA LYS A 85 -15.83 -12.66 -5.34
C LYS A 85 -14.79 -12.03 -6.29
N GLY A 86 -13.71 -11.46 -5.76
CA GLY A 86 -12.68 -10.77 -6.54
C GLY A 86 -13.27 -9.65 -7.40
N ALA A 87 -12.82 -9.53 -8.64
CA ALA A 87 -13.37 -8.57 -9.60
C ALA A 87 -14.89 -8.78 -9.82
N GLY A 88 -15.38 -10.02 -9.75
CA GLY A 88 -16.81 -10.35 -9.90
C GLY A 88 -17.71 -9.80 -8.80
N GLY A 89 -17.15 -9.38 -7.66
CA GLY A 89 -17.90 -8.69 -6.61
C GLY A 89 -18.23 -7.23 -6.92
N TYR A 90 -17.57 -6.66 -7.94
CA TYR A 90 -17.72 -5.27 -8.39
C TYR A 90 -18.40 -5.15 -9.76
N VAL A 91 -18.75 -6.27 -10.40
CA VAL A 91 -19.45 -6.29 -11.68
C VAL A 91 -20.94 -6.04 -11.41
N SER A 92 -21.42 -4.82 -11.66
CA SER A 92 -22.84 -4.45 -11.51
C SER A 92 -23.70 -4.94 -12.68
N ASP A 93 -23.12 -4.97 -13.87
CA ASP A 93 -23.80 -5.27 -15.13
C ASP A 93 -23.03 -6.34 -15.91
N GLY A 94 -23.76 -7.21 -16.62
CA GLY A 94 -23.17 -8.33 -17.38
C GLY A 94 -21.98 -7.88 -18.24
N HIS A 95 -20.95 -8.73 -18.30
CA HIS A 95 -19.72 -8.44 -19.03
C HIS A 95 -20.01 -8.10 -20.49
N LYS A 96 -19.78 -6.85 -20.88
CA LYS A 96 -19.73 -6.47 -22.30
C LYS A 96 -18.37 -6.90 -22.85
N ARG A 97 -18.36 -7.49 -24.04
CA ARG A 97 -17.11 -7.69 -24.78
C ARG A 97 -16.52 -6.31 -25.07
N VAL A 98 -15.26 -6.12 -24.72
CA VAL A 98 -14.50 -4.89 -24.97
C VAL A 98 -13.68 -5.11 -26.21
N ASP A 99 -13.73 -4.16 -27.16
CA ASP A 99 -12.79 -4.13 -28.26
C ASP A 99 -11.44 -3.63 -27.72
N GLU A 100 -10.38 -4.42 -27.87
CA GLU A 100 -9.05 -4.03 -27.41
C GLU A 100 -8.56 -2.73 -28.08
N ARG A 101 -9.05 -2.42 -29.28
CA ARG A 101 -8.76 -1.17 -29.99
C ARG A 101 -9.30 0.04 -29.23
N ASP A 102 -10.35 -0.13 -28.42
CA ASP A 102 -10.95 0.94 -27.61
C ASP A 102 -10.30 1.06 -26.23
N ILE A 103 -9.25 0.30 -25.95
CA ILE A 103 -8.44 0.52 -24.76
C ILE A 103 -7.57 1.74 -25.03
N ILE A 104 -7.57 2.70 -24.10
CA ILE A 104 -6.84 3.97 -24.24
C ILE A 104 -5.36 3.78 -24.61
N PHE A 105 -4.71 2.75 -24.05
CA PHE A 105 -3.31 2.45 -24.36
C PHE A 105 -3.12 1.96 -25.80
N ALA A 106 -4.05 1.17 -26.33
CA ALA A 106 -4.01 0.71 -27.71
C ALA A 106 -4.23 1.88 -28.68
N ARG A 107 -5.20 2.76 -28.39
CA ARG A 107 -5.47 3.97 -29.18
C ARG A 107 -4.28 4.93 -29.21
N LEU A 108 -3.76 5.30 -28.05
CA LEU A 108 -2.65 6.25 -27.95
C LEU A 108 -1.37 5.72 -28.59
N ARG A 109 -1.14 4.40 -28.57
CA ARG A 109 0.02 3.76 -29.19
C ARG A 109 -0.14 3.60 -30.71
N SER A 110 -1.35 3.26 -31.18
CA SER A 110 -1.55 2.76 -32.56
C SER A 110 -2.17 3.81 -33.50
N LEU A 111 -2.90 4.79 -32.97
CA LEU A 111 -3.52 5.87 -33.73
C LEU A 111 -2.63 7.11 -33.70
N LEU A 112 -1.76 7.21 -34.70
CA LEU A 112 -0.86 8.34 -34.91
C LEU A 112 -1.60 9.50 -35.60
N PRO A 113 -1.60 10.72 -35.04
CA PRO A 113 -2.20 11.89 -35.69
C PRO A 113 -1.68 12.12 -37.12
N GLY A 114 -2.57 12.51 -38.03
CA GLY A 114 -2.24 12.74 -39.44
C GLY A 114 -2.16 11.49 -40.31
N THR A 115 -2.57 10.33 -39.79
CA THR A 115 -2.70 9.09 -40.57
C THR A 115 -4.15 8.81 -40.92
N GLU A 116 -4.40 8.17 -42.06
CA GLU A 116 -5.75 7.78 -42.47
C GLU A 116 -6.46 6.91 -41.42
N ARG A 117 -5.71 6.04 -40.73
CA ARG A 117 -6.23 5.18 -39.65
C ARG A 117 -6.75 5.99 -38.46
N TYR A 118 -6.07 7.09 -38.14
CA TYR A 118 -6.48 7.99 -37.06
C TYR A 118 -7.81 8.66 -37.41
N ASP A 119 -7.92 9.21 -38.62
CA ASP A 119 -9.13 9.90 -39.06
C ASP A 119 -10.30 8.92 -39.16
N ASN A 120 -10.09 7.75 -39.80
CA ASN A 120 -11.11 6.71 -39.93
C ASN A 120 -11.61 6.21 -38.56
N TYR A 121 -10.72 6.02 -37.58
CA TYR A 121 -11.13 5.59 -36.24
C TYR A 121 -11.99 6.65 -35.55
N TYR A 122 -11.56 7.91 -35.53
CA TYR A 122 -12.32 8.96 -34.84
C TYR A 122 -13.55 9.44 -35.61
N MET A 123 -13.68 9.13 -36.90
CA MET A 123 -14.96 9.23 -37.61
C MET A 123 -15.98 8.23 -37.08
N ALA A 124 -15.55 7.00 -36.75
CA ALA A 124 -16.42 5.95 -36.22
C ALA A 124 -16.66 6.06 -34.70
N SER A 125 -15.69 6.58 -33.95
CA SER A 125 -15.72 6.70 -32.48
C SER A 125 -15.30 8.10 -31.99
N PRO A 126 -16.09 9.15 -32.31
CA PRO A 126 -15.74 10.54 -32.01
C PRO A 126 -15.65 10.84 -30.50
N GLU A 127 -16.35 10.07 -29.66
CA GLU A 127 -16.41 10.24 -28.21
C GLU A 127 -15.05 10.14 -27.52
N PHE A 128 -14.12 9.36 -28.08
CA PHE A 128 -12.78 9.17 -27.50
C PHE A 128 -11.81 10.28 -27.88
N LYS A 129 -12.08 11.03 -28.96
CA LYS A 129 -11.12 11.96 -29.57
C LYS A 129 -10.65 13.03 -28.59
N TYR A 130 -11.60 13.68 -27.91
CA TYR A 130 -11.28 14.76 -26.97
C TYR A 130 -10.36 14.30 -25.83
N ALA A 131 -10.70 13.17 -25.20
CA ALA A 131 -9.94 12.62 -24.08
C ALA A 131 -8.53 12.18 -24.53
N ASP A 132 -8.44 11.53 -25.68
CA ASP A 132 -7.17 11.05 -26.22
C ASP A 132 -6.27 12.22 -26.66
N ASP A 133 -6.83 13.27 -27.29
CA ASP A 133 -6.08 14.46 -27.70
C ASP A 133 -5.54 15.21 -26.50
N ARG A 134 -6.35 15.35 -25.44
CA ARG A 134 -5.89 15.90 -24.17
C ARG A 134 -4.74 15.06 -23.59
N ARG A 135 -4.84 13.73 -23.65
CA ARG A 135 -3.79 12.84 -23.14
C ARG A 135 -2.51 12.91 -23.97
N ARG A 136 -2.62 12.99 -25.30
CA ARG A 136 -1.47 13.24 -26.20
C ARG A 136 -0.76 14.54 -25.84
N GLY A 137 -1.51 15.62 -25.59
CA GLY A 137 -0.96 16.90 -25.14
C GLY A 137 -0.21 16.84 -23.81
N MET A 138 -0.56 15.90 -22.92
CA MET A 138 0.11 15.69 -21.63
C MET A 138 1.34 14.77 -21.69
N GLY A 139 1.79 14.36 -22.88
CA GLY A 139 2.91 13.45 -23.07
C GLY A 139 2.52 12.01 -23.42
N GLY A 140 1.31 11.80 -23.95
CA GLY A 140 0.89 10.53 -24.54
C GLY A 140 0.70 9.42 -23.50
N LEU A 141 1.27 8.24 -23.76
CA LEU A 141 1.01 7.03 -22.97
C LEU A 141 1.47 7.18 -21.52
N ILE A 142 2.71 7.64 -21.34
CA ILE A 142 3.40 7.69 -20.04
C ILE A 142 3.29 9.10 -19.42
N GLY A 143 2.99 10.11 -20.22
CA GLY A 143 3.03 11.51 -19.79
C GLY A 143 4.44 12.07 -19.88
N SER A 144 4.62 13.33 -19.47
CA SER A 144 5.93 13.95 -19.40
C SER A 144 6.69 13.55 -18.13
N LEU A 145 7.92 13.06 -18.31
CA LEU A 145 8.78 12.65 -17.20
C LEU A 145 9.06 13.85 -16.28
N GLY A 146 8.84 13.66 -14.98
CA GLY A 146 9.03 14.72 -13.97
C GLY A 146 7.92 15.76 -13.91
N ALA A 147 6.77 15.54 -14.56
CA ALA A 147 5.66 16.51 -14.50
C ALA A 147 5.09 16.71 -13.08
N ILE A 148 5.21 15.69 -12.22
CA ILE A 148 4.63 15.70 -10.86
C ILE A 148 5.47 16.56 -9.90
N ASP A 149 6.79 16.56 -10.05
CA ASP A 149 7.74 17.12 -9.09
C ASP A 149 8.60 18.24 -9.70
N GLY A 150 8.15 18.84 -10.79
CA GLY A 150 8.87 19.93 -11.46
C GLY A 150 10.19 19.50 -12.11
N ARG A 151 10.30 18.22 -12.49
CA ARG A 151 11.47 17.61 -13.12
C ARG A 151 12.68 17.57 -12.18
N TYR A 152 12.43 17.24 -10.92
CA TYR A 152 13.51 17.05 -9.95
C TYR A 152 14.48 15.97 -10.46
N GLN A 153 15.75 16.36 -10.61
CA GLN A 153 16.72 15.59 -11.39
C GLN A 153 16.97 14.17 -10.83
N PRO A 154 17.06 13.95 -9.50
CA PRO A 154 17.16 12.61 -8.94
C PRO A 154 15.95 11.69 -9.26
N ASN A 155 14.74 12.24 -9.29
CA ASN A 155 13.52 11.46 -9.52
C ASN A 155 13.32 11.13 -11.01
N THR A 156 13.82 11.98 -11.91
CA THR A 156 13.79 11.75 -13.35
C THR A 156 14.95 10.89 -13.84
N SER A 157 16.12 10.97 -13.19
CA SER A 157 17.30 10.17 -13.55
C SER A 157 17.11 8.69 -13.26
N MET A 158 16.41 8.32 -12.19
CA MET A 158 16.15 6.92 -11.84
C MET A 158 15.35 6.15 -12.92
N PRO A 159 14.19 6.63 -13.41
CA PRO A 159 13.47 6.00 -14.53
C PRO A 159 14.29 5.94 -15.82
N LEU A 160 15.09 6.97 -16.11
CA LEU A 160 15.96 6.98 -17.28
C LEU A 160 17.07 5.92 -17.16
N ALA A 161 17.67 5.78 -15.97
CA ALA A 161 18.66 4.75 -15.68
C ALA A 161 18.05 3.34 -15.72
N LEU A 162 16.82 3.16 -15.23
CA LEU A 162 16.09 1.89 -15.36
C LEU A 162 15.93 1.45 -16.83
N GLY A 163 15.87 2.41 -17.76
CA GLY A 163 15.84 2.13 -19.19
C GLY A 163 17.15 1.62 -19.78
N SER A 164 18.28 1.77 -19.09
CA SER A 164 19.62 1.34 -19.54
C SER A 164 20.20 0.17 -18.74
N ILE A 165 19.73 -0.04 -17.50
CA ILE A 165 20.17 -1.14 -16.63
C ILE A 165 19.98 -2.53 -17.28
N PRO A 166 18.83 -2.88 -17.89
CA PRO A 166 18.66 -4.18 -18.53
C PRO A 166 19.64 -4.44 -19.67
N GLN A 167 20.04 -3.41 -20.41
CA GLN A 167 20.99 -3.52 -21.51
C GLN A 167 22.41 -3.70 -20.98
N LEU A 168 22.74 -3.04 -19.86
CA LEU A 168 24.06 -3.11 -19.24
C LEU A 168 24.25 -4.41 -18.44
N LEU A 169 23.25 -4.82 -17.68
CA LEU A 169 23.31 -6.01 -16.82
C LEU A 169 22.77 -7.27 -17.49
N GLY A 170 21.94 -7.15 -18.54
CA GLY A 170 21.34 -8.29 -19.24
C GLY A 170 22.34 -9.35 -19.70
N PRO A 171 23.48 -8.99 -20.32
CA PRO A 171 24.51 -9.96 -20.70
C PRO A 171 25.14 -10.70 -19.51
N HIS A 172 25.08 -10.11 -18.31
CA HIS A 172 25.61 -10.69 -17.07
C HIS A 172 24.51 -11.32 -16.20
N ALA A 173 23.25 -11.14 -16.56
CA ALA A 173 22.11 -11.67 -15.83
C ALA A 173 21.95 -13.15 -16.18
N SER A 174 22.31 -14.03 -15.24
CA SER A 174 22.00 -15.45 -15.31
C SER A 174 20.75 -15.73 -14.48
N ALA A 175 19.61 -15.90 -15.15
CA ALA A 175 18.39 -16.39 -14.51
C ALA A 175 18.27 -17.90 -14.75
N ALA A 176 18.92 -18.68 -13.88
CA ALA A 176 18.64 -20.12 -13.78
C ALA A 176 17.69 -20.36 -12.59
N PRO A 177 16.79 -21.35 -12.65
CA PRO A 177 16.12 -21.84 -11.46
C PRO A 177 17.16 -22.16 -10.39
N ILE A 178 16.90 -21.80 -9.13
CA ILE A 178 17.80 -22.13 -8.03
C ILE A 178 17.99 -23.66 -8.03
N PRO A 179 19.23 -24.18 -8.15
CA PRO A 179 19.48 -25.61 -8.20
C PRO A 179 18.84 -26.32 -7.00
N GLY A 180 18.11 -27.41 -7.25
CA GLY A 180 17.40 -28.16 -6.21
C GLY A 180 16.04 -27.57 -5.79
N ARG A 181 15.60 -26.44 -6.34
CA ARG A 181 14.19 -26.03 -6.22
C ARG A 181 13.38 -26.59 -7.38
N GLU A 182 12.44 -27.47 -7.05
CA GLU A 182 11.37 -27.82 -7.97
C GLU A 182 10.47 -26.62 -8.22
N ARG A 183 9.95 -26.52 -9.44
CA ARG A 183 8.93 -25.52 -9.77
C ARG A 183 7.73 -25.77 -8.86
N ALA A 184 7.41 -24.81 -8.00
CA ALA A 184 6.21 -24.89 -7.18
C ALA A 184 4.99 -24.93 -8.10
N GLU A 185 4.30 -26.07 -8.16
CA GLU A 185 2.96 -26.13 -8.74
C GLU A 185 2.02 -25.40 -7.80
N LEU A 186 1.64 -24.19 -8.21
CA LEU A 186 0.60 -23.43 -7.54
C LEU A 186 -0.75 -24.03 -7.94
N ASP A 187 -1.32 -24.85 -7.06
CA ASP A 187 -2.72 -25.25 -7.12
C ASP A 187 -3.61 -24.02 -6.84
N PRO A 188 -4.35 -23.50 -7.85
CA PRO A 188 -5.17 -22.30 -7.69
C PRO A 188 -6.21 -22.45 -6.57
N ALA A 189 -6.67 -23.67 -6.29
CA ALA A 189 -7.65 -23.95 -5.24
C ALA A 189 -7.05 -23.91 -3.82
N LYS A 190 -5.74 -24.10 -3.68
CA LYS A 190 -5.02 -23.96 -2.39
C LYS A 190 -4.57 -22.52 -2.14
N ALA A 191 -4.26 -21.76 -3.19
CA ALA A 191 -3.89 -20.35 -3.08
C ALA A 191 -5.06 -19.41 -2.74
N SER A 192 -6.30 -19.91 -2.77
CA SER A 192 -7.54 -19.15 -2.58
C SER A 192 -8.29 -19.45 -1.27
N LYS A 193 -7.74 -20.29 -0.40
CA LYS A 193 -8.28 -20.60 0.94
C LYS A 193 -7.65 -19.73 2.01
#